data_AF-A0A813IM53-F1
#
_entry.id   AF-A0A813IM53-F1
#
_cell.length_a   1.000
_cell.length_b   1.000
_cell.length_c   1.000
_cell.angle_alpha   90.00
_cell.angle_beta   90.00
_cell.angle_gamma   90.00
#
_symmetry.space_group_name_H-M   'P 1'
#
loop_
_entity.id
_entity.type
_entity.pdbx_description
1 polymer ?
#
loop_
_entity_poly.entity_id
_entity_poly.type
_entity_poly.pdbx_seq_one_letter_code
_entity_poly.pdbx_strand_id
1 'polypeptide(L)'
;LAAFTYTSPRMFSCPMWANHSASHLARLRCLLLMEWAAVPLFRHLGIEKILQMLTALLLEFRVLVVSKSAELGSAVVLGLSSLLWPFSWQHLLLPICPASLQDAIIDAPVPFLCALPRVAHQVAQIPGPADRPGMQATHFPGLRHSSFSGCSGHVRQKSAARRHGVVICDVDRGTTAIPQEFLNLLQGRCYKGRFLNLLPHLHTDLLSQLRLALLRAAKDPEGPEVRSAVSALCMRMQTGMLDLAKTVWEASRSVRAEPGTAGWLQQMEARLCCDDSESEFYKAFLNTETCLMFLAQTPGPVS
;
A
#
# COMPACT_ATOMS: atom_id res chain seq x y z
N LEU A 1 13.25 16.40 15.72
CA LEU A 1 13.88 15.06 15.79
C LEU A 1 12.78 14.03 16.00
N ALA A 2 12.18 13.53 14.91
CA ALA A 2 11.11 12.55 14.98
C ALA A 2 11.69 11.17 15.32
N ALA A 3 11.49 10.73 16.56
CA ALA A 3 11.86 9.40 16.98
C ALA A 3 10.92 8.38 16.32
N PHE A 4 11.44 7.61 15.35
CA PHE A 4 10.86 6.35 14.93
C PHE A 4 10.97 5.37 16.10
N THR A 5 9.97 5.36 16.97
CA THR A 5 9.87 4.34 18.02
C THR A 5 9.48 3.02 17.37
N TYR A 6 10.45 2.17 17.08
CA TYR A 6 10.22 0.75 16.84
C TYR A 6 9.73 0.15 18.17
N THR A 7 8.42 -0.02 18.33
CA THR A 7 7.87 -0.64 19.53
C THR A 7 8.32 -2.10 19.58
N SER A 8 9.02 -2.44 20.66
CA SER A 8 9.53 -3.78 20.97
C SER A 8 8.44 -4.86 20.86
N PRO A 9 8.72 -6.05 20.30
CA PRO A 9 7.71 -7.10 20.07
C PRO A 9 7.22 -7.83 21.33
N ARG A 10 7.60 -7.41 22.55
CA ARG A 10 7.49 -8.24 23.77
C ARG A 10 6.39 -7.86 24.77
N MET A 11 5.39 -7.07 24.38
CA MET A 11 4.19 -6.92 25.21
C MET A 11 2.96 -7.08 24.35
N PHE A 12 1.91 -7.61 24.97
CA PHE A 12 0.51 -7.62 24.55
C PHE A 12 -0.04 -8.93 24.00
N SER A 13 -0.88 -9.54 24.84
CA SER A 13 -1.79 -10.66 24.59
C SER A 13 -3.01 -10.26 23.74
N CYS A 14 -2.96 -9.16 22.97
CA CYS A 14 -4.05 -8.66 22.11
C CYS A 14 -3.49 -8.07 20.81
N PRO A 15 -4.21 -8.18 19.66
CA PRO A 15 -3.78 -7.60 18.39
C PRO A 15 -3.37 -6.15 18.53
N MET A 16 -2.36 -5.68 17.81
CA MET A 16 -1.97 -4.27 17.84
C MET A 16 -3.12 -3.32 17.53
N TRP A 17 -4.20 -3.76 16.87
CA TRP A 17 -5.45 -3.01 16.65
C TRP A 17 -6.51 -3.17 17.78
N ALA A 18 -6.46 -4.25 18.55
CA ALA A 18 -7.32 -4.56 19.70
C ALA A 18 -6.71 -4.16 21.06
N ASN A 19 -5.39 -3.93 21.10
CA ASN A 19 -4.71 -3.33 22.21
C ASN A 19 -4.95 -1.82 22.16
N HIS A 20 -5.86 -1.34 23.00
CA HIS A 20 -6.40 0.02 22.97
C HIS A 20 -5.34 1.13 22.95
N SER A 21 -4.13 0.93 23.48
CA SER A 21 -3.13 2.00 23.55
C SER A 21 -2.25 2.10 22.30
N ALA A 22 -1.74 0.98 21.78
CA ALA A 22 -0.85 0.98 20.62
C ALA A 22 -1.61 1.19 19.30
N SER A 23 -2.81 0.60 19.18
CA SER A 23 -3.74 0.84 18.07
C SER A 23 -4.12 2.31 17.97
N HIS A 24 -4.38 2.91 19.12
CA HIS A 24 -4.82 4.28 19.25
C HIS A 24 -3.71 5.26 18.89
N LEU A 25 -2.47 5.04 19.35
CA LEU A 25 -1.35 5.89 18.95
C LEU A 25 -1.06 5.82 17.44
N ALA A 26 -1.10 4.62 16.84
CA ALA A 26 -0.92 4.47 15.39
C ALA A 26 -2.05 5.16 14.61
N ARG A 27 -3.30 4.99 15.06
CA ARG A 27 -4.47 5.64 14.46
C ARG A 27 -4.45 7.16 14.62
N LEU A 28 -4.09 7.67 15.80
CA LEU A 28 -3.94 9.10 16.06
C LEU A 28 -2.87 9.72 15.17
N ARG A 29 -1.72 9.05 14.98
CA ARG A 29 -0.69 9.51 14.04
C ARG A 29 -1.24 9.62 12.61
N CYS A 30 -2.01 8.63 12.15
CA CYS A 30 -2.66 8.68 10.84
C CYS A 30 -3.65 9.84 10.74
N LEU A 31 -4.48 10.06 11.77
CA LEU A 31 -5.45 11.17 11.79
C LEU A 31 -4.77 12.54 11.78
N LEU A 32 -3.72 12.74 12.59
CA LEU A 32 -2.94 13.98 12.63
C LEU A 32 -2.28 14.29 11.28
N LEU A 33 -1.70 13.28 10.62
CA LEU A 33 -1.17 13.46 9.27
C LEU A 33 -2.27 13.79 8.26
N MET A 34 -3.43 13.15 8.39
CA MET A 34 -4.57 13.41 7.52
C MET A 34 -5.21 14.78 7.74
N GLU A 35 -5.15 15.38 8.93
CA GLU A 35 -5.61 16.76 9.14
C GLU A 35 -4.88 17.74 8.19
N TRP A 36 -3.58 17.53 7.97
CA TRP A 36 -2.80 18.31 7.02
C TRP A 36 -2.93 17.81 5.57
N ALA A 37 -2.87 16.49 5.36
CA ALA A 37 -2.78 15.90 4.03
C ALA A 37 -4.12 15.74 3.29
N ALA A 38 -5.25 15.68 3.99
CA ALA A 38 -6.53 15.31 3.39
C ALA A 38 -7.01 16.33 2.35
N VAL A 39 -7.01 17.61 2.68
CA VAL A 39 -7.47 18.66 1.76
C VAL A 39 -6.70 18.63 0.44
N PRO A 40 -5.34 18.70 0.42
CA PRO A 40 -4.60 18.62 -0.83
C PRO A 40 -4.79 17.28 -1.55
N LEU A 41 -4.83 16.15 -0.84
CA LEU A 41 -5.05 14.82 -1.43
C LEU A 41 -6.39 14.72 -2.16
N PHE A 42 -7.51 14.99 -1.46
CA PHE A 42 -8.85 14.82 -2.00
C PHE A 42 -9.26 15.94 -2.97
N ARG A 43 -8.60 17.10 -2.93
CA ARG A 43 -8.79 18.14 -3.95
C ARG A 43 -8.28 17.69 -5.30
N HIS A 44 -7.10 17.07 -5.34
CA HIS A 44 -6.42 16.70 -6.60
C HIS A 44 -6.79 15.30 -7.09
N LEU A 45 -7.06 14.37 -6.18
CA LEU A 45 -7.39 12.99 -6.53
C LEU A 45 -8.86 12.68 -6.24
N GLY A 46 -9.54 12.10 -7.23
CA GLY A 46 -10.87 11.51 -7.04
C GLY A 46 -10.79 10.22 -6.23
N ILE A 47 -11.91 9.85 -5.59
CA ILE A 47 -12.01 8.65 -4.75
C ILE A 47 -11.49 7.40 -5.48
N GLU A 48 -11.90 7.19 -6.73
CA GLU A 48 -11.46 6.03 -7.52
C GLU A 48 -9.93 5.92 -7.63
N LYS A 49 -9.24 7.05 -7.77
CA LYS A 49 -7.78 7.08 -8.00
C LYS A 49 -7.06 6.83 -6.68
N ILE A 50 -7.61 7.35 -5.58
CA ILE A 50 -7.12 7.03 -4.25
C ILE A 50 -7.29 5.53 -3.98
N LEU A 51 -8.45 4.94 -4.30
CA LEU A 51 -8.67 3.50 -4.14
C LEU A 51 -7.68 2.67 -4.99
N GLN A 52 -7.41 3.06 -6.23
CA GLN A 52 -6.40 2.42 -7.09
C GLN A 52 -5.01 2.44 -6.44
N MET A 53 -4.61 3.59 -5.89
CA MET A 53 -3.33 3.75 -5.23
C MET A 53 -3.26 2.92 -3.94
N LEU A 54 -4.34 2.86 -3.15
CA LEU A 54 -4.40 2.01 -1.97
C LEU A 54 -4.34 0.52 -2.33
N THR A 55 -5.00 0.09 -3.41
CA THR A 55 -4.87 -1.29 -3.91
C THR A 55 -3.43 -1.58 -4.33
N ALA A 56 -2.78 -0.67 -5.05
CA ALA A 56 -1.38 -0.80 -5.45
C ALA A 56 -0.46 -0.95 -4.24
N LEU A 57 -0.69 -0.17 -3.18
CA LEU A 57 0.06 -0.27 -1.94
C LEU A 57 -0.23 -1.58 -1.17
N LEU A 58 -1.48 -2.04 -1.10
CA LEU A 58 -1.74 -3.34 -0.47
C LEU A 58 -1.05 -4.48 -1.21
N LEU A 59 -0.95 -4.40 -2.54
CA LEU A 59 -0.31 -5.40 -3.40
C LEU A 59 1.20 -5.17 -3.60
N GLU A 60 1.81 -4.24 -2.85
CA GLU A 60 3.25 -3.96 -2.90
C GLU A 60 3.77 -3.57 -4.28
N PHE A 61 2.98 -2.80 -5.03
CA PHE A 61 3.43 -2.18 -6.27
C PHE A 61 4.32 -0.97 -6.00
N ARG A 62 5.14 -0.63 -6.99
CA ARG A 62 5.93 0.61 -7.03
C ARG A 62 5.01 1.77 -7.38
N VAL A 63 4.89 2.74 -6.47
CA VAL A 63 3.98 3.87 -6.57
C VAL A 63 4.77 5.18 -6.59
N LEU A 64 4.73 5.85 -7.74
CA LEU A 64 5.40 7.12 -7.98
C LEU A 64 4.37 8.26 -8.04
N VAL A 65 4.50 9.21 -7.12
CA VAL A 65 3.72 10.45 -7.09
C VAL A 65 4.53 11.54 -7.78
N VAL A 66 3.94 12.25 -8.74
CA VAL A 66 4.58 13.36 -9.46
C VAL A 66 3.78 14.63 -9.22
N SER A 67 4.47 15.67 -8.76
CA SER A 67 3.88 16.96 -8.43
C SER A 67 4.82 18.12 -8.76
N LYS A 68 4.29 19.29 -9.10
CA LYS A 68 5.07 20.54 -9.19
C LYS A 68 5.43 21.07 -7.80
N SER A 69 4.57 20.81 -6.81
CA SER A 69 4.76 21.22 -5.41
C SER A 69 5.24 20.02 -4.57
N ALA A 70 6.37 20.20 -3.89
CA ALA A 70 6.89 19.20 -2.95
C ALA A 70 5.96 19.00 -1.75
N GLU A 71 5.27 20.06 -1.32
CA GLU A 71 4.24 20.01 -0.27
C GLU A 71 3.09 19.10 -0.69
N LEU A 72 2.55 19.30 -1.90
CA LEU A 72 1.47 18.49 -2.44
C LEU A 72 1.90 17.03 -2.65
N GLY A 73 3.10 16.80 -3.17
CA GLY A 73 3.66 15.44 -3.33
C GLY A 73 3.80 14.72 -1.99
N SER A 74 4.33 15.42 -0.98
CA SER A 74 4.48 14.90 0.38
C SER A 74 3.14 14.58 1.02
N ALA A 75 2.17 15.49 0.87
CA ALA A 75 0.82 15.31 1.39
C ALA A 75 0.14 14.08 0.78
N VAL A 76 0.27 13.87 -0.53
CA VAL A 76 -0.29 12.68 -1.17
C VAL A 76 0.39 11.40 -0.68
N VAL A 77 1.73 11.36 -0.61
CA VAL A 77 2.46 10.18 -0.12
C VAL A 77 2.08 9.83 1.32
N LEU A 78 2.14 10.81 2.23
CA LEU A 78 1.82 10.58 3.65
C LEU A 78 0.33 10.30 3.88
N GLY A 79 -0.55 10.94 3.10
CA GLY A 79 -1.99 10.72 3.17
C GLY A 79 -2.36 9.31 2.70
N LEU A 80 -1.81 8.84 1.57
CA LEU A 80 -2.01 7.47 1.11
C LEU A 80 -1.51 6.44 2.12
N SER A 81 -0.33 6.65 2.71
CA SER A 81 0.20 5.77 3.76
C SER A 81 -0.70 5.76 5.01
N SER A 82 -1.30 6.89 5.37
CA SER A 82 -2.17 7.01 6.56
C SER A 82 -3.53 6.33 6.35
N LEU A 83 -4.00 6.29 5.10
CA LEU A 83 -5.25 5.64 4.73
C LEU A 83 -5.15 4.10 4.72
N LEU A 84 -3.94 3.51 4.74
CA LEU A 84 -3.74 2.05 4.78
C LEU A 84 -4.08 1.43 6.13
N TRP A 85 -4.13 2.22 7.21
CA TRP A 85 -4.41 1.71 8.55
C TRP A 85 -5.66 0.82 8.54
N PRO A 86 -5.62 -0.40 9.13
CA PRO A 86 -4.61 -0.91 10.07
C PRO A 86 -3.36 -1.54 9.42
N PHE A 87 -3.31 -1.66 8.10
CA PHE A 87 -2.10 -2.09 7.41
C PHE A 87 -1.04 -0.98 7.46
N SER A 88 0.22 -1.39 7.46
CA SER A 88 1.36 -0.48 7.47
C SER A 88 2.25 -0.79 6.28
N TRP A 89 2.58 0.23 5.49
CA TRP A 89 3.57 0.09 4.41
C TRP A 89 4.95 -0.19 5.01
N GLN A 90 5.59 -1.29 4.58
CA GLN A 90 6.88 -1.75 5.13
C GLN A 90 8.10 -1.38 4.27
N HIS A 91 7.86 -0.82 3.09
CA HIS A 91 8.91 -0.58 2.10
C HIS A 91 9.37 0.88 2.08
N LEU A 92 10.23 1.22 1.11
CA LEU A 92 10.74 2.58 0.94
C LEU A 92 9.58 3.58 0.81
N LEU A 93 9.59 4.61 1.66
CA LEU A 93 8.64 5.70 1.65
C LEU A 93 9.40 7.03 1.66
N LEU A 94 9.31 7.77 0.56
CA LEU A 94 9.96 9.08 0.39
C LEU A 94 8.92 10.14 0.02
N PRO A 95 8.40 10.92 0.99
CA PRO A 95 7.44 11.99 0.70
C PRO A 95 8.04 13.07 -0.21
N ILE A 96 9.36 13.19 -0.21
CA ILE A 96 10.16 13.98 -1.15
C ILE A 96 11.41 13.17 -1.47
N CYS A 97 11.62 12.83 -2.73
CA CYS A 97 12.87 12.21 -3.14
C CYS A 97 13.99 13.25 -3.31
N PRO A 98 15.16 13.04 -2.69
CA PRO A 98 16.36 13.79 -3.04
C PRO A 98 16.69 13.68 -4.53
N ALA A 99 17.16 14.76 -5.15
CA ALA A 99 17.53 14.80 -6.57
C ALA A 99 18.53 13.71 -6.97
N SER A 100 19.50 13.41 -6.09
CA SER A 100 20.53 12.39 -6.31
C SER A 100 20.02 10.95 -6.35
N LEU A 101 18.78 10.69 -5.92
CA LEU A 101 18.21 9.34 -5.82
C LEU A 101 17.09 9.07 -6.83
N GLN A 102 16.69 10.06 -7.63
CA GLN A 102 15.50 9.95 -8.49
C GLN A 102 15.63 8.83 -9.52
N ASP A 103 16.73 8.82 -10.28
CA ASP A 103 17.00 7.78 -11.28
C ASP A 103 17.10 6.39 -10.64
N ALA A 104 17.83 6.29 -9.53
CA ALA A 104 18.06 5.04 -8.83
C ALA A 104 16.75 4.41 -8.30
N ILE A 105 15.81 5.23 -7.83
CA ILE A 105 14.53 4.75 -7.30
C ILE A 105 13.60 4.27 -8.42
N ILE A 106 13.56 4.98 -9.55
CA ILE A 106 12.73 4.55 -10.69
C ILE A 106 13.15 3.16 -11.19
N ASP A 107 14.45 2.89 -11.16
CA ASP A 107 15.02 1.61 -11.59
C ASP A 107 15.02 0.55 -10.47
N ALA A 108 14.62 0.90 -9.25
CA ALA A 108 14.63 -0.01 -8.12
C ALA A 108 13.65 -1.19 -8.36
N PRO A 109 14.10 -2.45 -8.16
CA PRO A 109 13.26 -3.63 -8.32
C PRO A 109 12.34 -3.89 -7.13
N VAL A 110 12.48 -3.11 -6.05
CA VAL A 110 11.73 -3.26 -4.80
C VAL A 110 10.52 -2.32 -4.78
N PRO A 111 9.46 -2.65 -4.02
CA PRO A 111 8.33 -1.74 -3.82
C PRO A 111 8.77 -0.42 -3.20
N PHE A 112 8.14 0.67 -3.61
CA PHE A 112 8.35 2.00 -3.02
C PHE A 112 7.10 2.85 -3.14
N LEU A 113 6.97 3.83 -2.25
CA LEU A 113 6.03 4.94 -2.35
C LEU A 113 6.83 6.24 -2.28
N CYS A 114 6.91 6.97 -3.40
CA CYS A 114 7.85 8.08 -3.52
C CYS A 114 7.21 9.27 -4.24
N ALA A 115 7.54 10.51 -3.86
CA ALA A 115 7.20 11.70 -4.63
C ALA A 115 8.42 12.29 -5.36
N LEU A 116 8.24 12.62 -6.64
CA LEU A 116 9.21 13.30 -7.50
C LEU A 116 8.68 14.64 -8.00
N PRO A 117 9.56 15.65 -8.19
CA PRO A 117 9.20 16.88 -8.86
C PRO A 117 8.87 16.61 -10.34
N ARG A 118 7.87 17.30 -10.87
CA ARG A 118 7.45 17.21 -12.29
C ARG A 118 8.55 17.54 -13.30
N VAL A 119 9.65 18.16 -12.88
CA VAL A 119 10.70 18.67 -13.78
C VAL A 119 11.71 17.57 -14.19
N ALA A 120 11.67 16.36 -13.62
CA ALA A 120 12.71 15.36 -13.85
C ALA A 120 12.38 14.27 -14.88
N HIS A 121 11.10 13.94 -15.13
CA HIS A 121 10.76 12.84 -16.03
C HIS A 121 9.60 13.22 -16.94
N GLN A 122 9.85 13.26 -18.24
CA GLN A 122 8.78 13.22 -19.23
C GLN A 122 8.04 11.89 -19.05
N VAL A 123 6.91 11.94 -18.35
CA VAL A 123 6.01 10.82 -17.96
C VAL A 123 5.56 9.96 -19.17
N ALA A 124 5.87 10.37 -20.40
CA ALA A 124 5.48 9.69 -21.63
C ALA A 124 6.43 8.57 -22.10
N GLN A 125 7.66 8.46 -21.58
CA GLN A 125 8.64 7.49 -22.09
C GLN A 125 9.57 6.97 -20.99
N ILE A 126 9.07 6.17 -20.05
CA ILE A 126 9.94 5.26 -19.30
C ILE A 126 9.91 3.93 -20.06
N PRO A 127 10.93 3.61 -20.90
CA PRO A 127 11.02 2.30 -21.52
C PRO A 127 11.15 1.27 -20.41
N GLY A 128 10.56 0.08 -20.61
CA GLY A 128 10.76 -1.03 -19.68
C GLY A 128 12.26 -1.32 -19.50
N PRO A 129 12.67 -2.01 -18.42
CA PRO A 129 14.08 -2.31 -18.14
C PRO A 129 14.81 -3.09 -19.26
N ALA A 130 14.08 -3.59 -20.26
CA ALA A 130 14.63 -4.29 -21.43
C ALA A 130 15.11 -3.37 -22.57
N ASP A 131 14.73 -2.09 -22.58
CA ASP A 131 14.92 -1.21 -23.75
C ASP A 131 16.03 -0.15 -23.59
N ARG A 132 16.91 -0.29 -22.59
CA ARG A 132 18.10 0.59 -22.45
C ARG A 132 19.35 -0.09 -23.04
N PRO A 133 19.85 0.34 -24.21
CA PRO A 133 21.13 -0.14 -24.70
C PRO A 133 22.26 0.48 -23.86
N GLY A 134 22.99 -0.35 -23.10
CA GLY A 134 24.29 0.04 -22.54
C GLY A 134 24.63 -0.35 -21.10
N MET A 135 23.73 -0.97 -20.32
CA MET A 135 24.06 -1.36 -18.94
C MET A 135 24.41 -2.84 -18.85
N GLN A 136 25.64 -3.17 -19.22
CA GLN A 136 26.24 -4.45 -18.82
C GLN A 136 26.24 -4.52 -17.29
N ALA A 137 25.84 -5.65 -16.74
CA ALA A 137 25.83 -5.92 -15.31
C ALA A 137 27.22 -5.60 -14.71
N THR A 138 27.35 -4.45 -14.06
CA THR A 138 28.57 -4.12 -13.34
C THR A 138 28.67 -5.05 -12.15
N HIS A 139 29.65 -5.93 -12.24
CA HIS A 139 30.19 -6.77 -11.17
C HIS A 139 30.15 -6.03 -9.83
N PHE A 140 29.34 -6.48 -8.88
CA PHE A 140 29.49 -6.09 -7.47
C PHE A 140 30.75 -6.79 -6.95
N PRO A 141 31.84 -6.08 -6.58
CA PRO A 141 33.01 -6.71 -6.01
C PRO A 141 32.79 -6.91 -4.51
N GLY A 142 32.72 -8.16 -4.07
CA GLY A 142 32.95 -8.52 -2.67
C GLY A 142 31.77 -9.15 -1.95
N LEU A 143 31.49 -10.42 -2.24
CA LEU A 143 31.09 -11.41 -1.25
C LEU A 143 31.53 -12.77 -1.79
N ARG A 144 32.59 -13.31 -1.17
CA ARG A 144 33.22 -14.57 -1.59
C ARG A 144 32.23 -15.72 -1.46
N HIS A 145 32.10 -16.47 -2.55
CA HIS A 145 31.51 -17.80 -2.57
C HIS A 145 32.19 -18.70 -1.55
N SER A 146 31.45 -19.17 -0.55
CA SER A 146 31.71 -20.47 0.05
C SER A 146 30.80 -21.48 -0.64
N SER A 147 31.41 -22.33 -1.44
CA SER A 147 30.79 -23.46 -2.12
C SER A 147 30.03 -24.34 -1.13
N PHE A 148 28.72 -24.47 -1.30
CA PHE A 148 27.96 -25.55 -0.68
C PHE A 148 27.51 -26.50 -1.78
N SER A 149 28.25 -27.60 -1.91
CA SER A 149 27.94 -28.74 -2.77
C SER A 149 26.86 -29.61 -2.12
N GLY A 150 25.82 -29.91 -2.91
CA GLY A 150 25.04 -31.14 -2.76
C GLY A 150 23.96 -31.15 -1.68
N CYS A 151 22.72 -30.88 -2.08
CA CYS A 151 21.56 -31.68 -1.69
C CYS A 151 20.45 -31.46 -2.73
N SER A 152 20.10 -32.56 -3.41
CA SER A 152 19.02 -32.63 -4.38
C SER A 152 17.67 -32.58 -3.68
N GLY A 153 16.80 -31.68 -4.16
CA GLY A 153 15.39 -31.57 -3.79
C GLY A 153 15.11 -30.57 -2.66
N HIS A 154 14.56 -29.39 -2.99
CA HIS A 154 13.48 -28.71 -2.25
C HIS A 154 13.19 -27.30 -2.79
N VAL A 155 11.89 -26.97 -2.78
CA VAL A 155 11.27 -25.64 -2.72
C VAL A 155 11.81 -24.59 -3.69
N ARG A 156 11.09 -24.45 -4.80
CA ARG A 156 11.22 -23.32 -5.72
C ARG A 156 10.64 -22.05 -5.05
N GLN A 157 11.40 -21.43 -4.15
CA GLN A 157 11.14 -20.08 -3.65
C GLN A 157 11.24 -19.10 -4.83
N LYS A 158 10.13 -18.92 -5.55
CA LYS A 158 9.98 -17.84 -6.52
C LYS A 158 9.53 -16.61 -5.76
N SER A 159 10.50 -15.86 -5.24
CA SER A 159 10.29 -14.50 -4.74
C SER A 159 9.48 -13.70 -5.77
N ALA A 160 8.31 -13.23 -5.36
CA ALA A 160 7.43 -12.36 -6.13
C ALA A 160 8.10 -11.02 -6.53
N ALA A 161 9.31 -10.75 -6.05
CA ALA A 161 10.16 -9.58 -6.28
C ALA A 161 10.73 -9.40 -7.71
N ARG A 162 10.13 -9.98 -8.76
CA ARG A 162 10.65 -9.87 -10.15
C ARG A 162 9.66 -9.37 -11.20
N ARG A 163 8.51 -8.82 -10.85
CA ARG A 163 7.54 -8.40 -11.87
C ARG A 163 6.87 -7.08 -11.52
N HIS A 164 6.50 -6.34 -12.55
CA HIS A 164 5.50 -5.27 -12.61
C HIS A 164 5.99 -3.82 -12.58
N GLY A 165 5.45 -3.02 -13.52
CA GLY A 165 5.78 -1.61 -13.77
C GLY A 165 5.47 -0.65 -12.61
N VAL A 166 5.75 0.63 -12.82
CA VAL A 166 5.51 1.69 -11.82
C VAL A 166 4.13 2.30 -12.03
N VAL A 167 3.32 2.36 -10.97
CA VAL A 167 2.07 3.14 -10.94
C VAL A 167 2.45 4.61 -10.78
N ILE A 168 2.14 5.44 -11.77
CA ILE A 168 2.49 6.86 -11.77
C ILE A 168 1.24 7.70 -11.52
N CYS A 169 1.23 8.45 -10.44
CA CYS A 169 0.17 9.39 -10.09
C CYS A 169 0.65 10.83 -10.33
N ASP A 170 0.16 11.42 -11.40
CA ASP A 170 0.32 12.83 -11.70
C ASP A 170 -0.73 13.62 -10.91
N VAL A 171 -0.31 14.20 -9.79
CA VAL A 171 -1.23 14.85 -8.83
C VAL A 171 -1.77 16.15 -9.38
N ASP A 172 -0.94 16.96 -10.04
CA ASP A 172 -1.39 18.25 -10.58
C ASP A 172 -2.48 18.08 -11.66
N ARG A 173 -2.47 16.97 -12.41
CA ARG A 173 -3.49 16.65 -13.42
C ARG A 173 -4.60 15.74 -12.89
N GLY A 174 -4.44 15.18 -11.70
CA GLY A 174 -5.38 14.21 -11.12
C GLY A 174 -5.46 12.89 -11.90
N THR A 175 -4.38 12.51 -12.61
CA THR A 175 -4.35 11.33 -13.48
C THR A 175 -3.42 10.24 -12.95
N THR A 176 -3.80 8.98 -13.16
CA THR A 176 -3.00 7.81 -12.81
C THR A 176 -2.68 7.00 -14.07
N ALA A 177 -1.40 6.69 -14.28
CA ALA A 177 -0.94 5.72 -15.25
C ALA A 177 -0.66 4.40 -14.52
N ILE A 178 -1.31 3.34 -14.98
CA ILE A 178 -1.37 2.06 -14.29
C ILE A 178 -0.82 0.97 -15.24
N PRO A 179 0.17 0.18 -14.82
CA PRO A 179 0.70 -0.91 -15.62
C PRO A 179 -0.38 -1.93 -15.99
N GLN A 180 -0.29 -2.51 -17.19
CA GLN A 180 -1.26 -3.50 -17.66
C GLN A 180 -1.33 -4.72 -16.74
N GLU A 181 -0.23 -5.11 -16.10
CA GLU A 181 -0.23 -6.25 -15.18
C GLU A 181 -1.06 -5.98 -13.92
N PHE A 182 -1.00 -4.75 -13.40
CA PHE A 182 -1.88 -4.33 -12.31
C PHE A 182 -3.34 -4.35 -12.77
N LEU A 183 -3.63 -3.88 -14.00
CA LEU A 183 -4.98 -4.00 -14.56
C LEU A 183 -5.42 -5.45 -14.72
N ASN A 184 -4.52 -6.37 -15.10
CA ASN A 184 -4.83 -7.80 -15.27
C ASN A 184 -5.25 -8.46 -13.94
N LEU A 185 -4.53 -8.17 -12.86
CA LEU A 185 -4.94 -8.56 -11.49
C LEU A 185 -6.34 -8.03 -11.16
N LEU A 186 -6.68 -6.87 -11.74
CA LEU A 186 -7.94 -6.16 -11.55
C LEU A 186 -8.91 -6.32 -12.73
N GLN A 187 -8.83 -7.38 -13.57
CA GLN A 187 -9.55 -7.47 -14.86
C GLN A 187 -10.66 -8.53 -15.05
N GLY A 188 -11.15 -9.24 -14.02
CA GLY A 188 -12.54 -9.72 -13.98
C GLY A 188 -13.62 -8.60 -14.15
N ARG A 189 -13.69 -7.99 -15.33
CA ARG A 189 -14.69 -7.05 -15.89
C ARG A 189 -15.15 -5.80 -15.11
N CYS A 190 -14.83 -5.62 -13.83
CA CYS A 190 -15.08 -4.36 -13.12
C CYS A 190 -14.15 -4.22 -11.91
N TYR A 191 -13.03 -3.50 -12.03
CA TYR A 191 -12.19 -3.15 -10.87
C TYR A 191 -12.99 -2.43 -9.80
N LYS A 192 -13.84 -1.48 -10.22
CA LYS A 192 -14.74 -0.73 -9.33
C LYS A 192 -15.69 -1.68 -8.59
N GLY A 193 -16.29 -2.64 -9.27
CA GLY A 193 -17.13 -3.66 -8.65
C GLY A 193 -16.34 -4.57 -7.70
N ARG A 194 -15.17 -5.07 -8.10
CA ARG A 194 -14.40 -6.04 -7.31
C ARG A 194 -13.68 -5.46 -6.09
N PHE A 195 -13.06 -4.30 -6.20
CA PHE A 195 -12.47 -3.63 -5.02
C PHE A 195 -13.57 -3.23 -4.04
N LEU A 196 -14.75 -2.84 -4.55
CA LEU A 196 -15.92 -2.60 -3.70
C LEU A 196 -16.54 -3.89 -3.15
N ASN A 197 -16.45 -5.02 -3.82
CA ASN A 197 -16.89 -6.30 -3.26
C ASN A 197 -15.97 -6.76 -2.12
N LEU A 198 -14.65 -6.59 -2.28
CA LEU A 198 -13.66 -6.84 -1.23
C LEU A 198 -13.86 -5.90 -0.03
N LEU A 199 -14.34 -4.69 -0.28
CA LEU A 199 -14.60 -3.66 0.72
C LEU A 199 -16.05 -3.16 0.62
N PRO A 200 -17.06 -3.98 0.96
CA PRO A 200 -18.48 -3.71 0.67
C PRO A 200 -18.99 -2.43 1.35
N HIS A 201 -18.32 -2.00 2.42
CA HIS A 201 -18.65 -0.80 3.18
C HIS A 201 -18.05 0.49 2.60
N LEU A 202 -17.18 0.41 1.58
CA LEU A 202 -16.55 1.55 0.90
C LEU A 202 -17.44 2.09 -0.25
N HIS A 203 -18.69 2.45 0.02
CA HIS A 203 -19.59 3.00 -1.02
C HIS A 203 -18.99 4.24 -1.70
N THR A 204 -18.67 4.15 -3.00
CA THR A 204 -18.04 5.26 -3.75
C THR A 204 -18.87 6.53 -3.75
N ASP A 205 -20.20 6.40 -3.72
CA ASP A 205 -21.11 7.54 -3.75
C ASP A 205 -21.03 8.31 -2.43
N LEU A 206 -21.04 7.61 -1.31
CA LEU A 206 -20.87 8.23 0.01
C LEU A 206 -19.49 8.85 0.16
N LEU A 207 -18.42 8.18 -0.29
CA LEU A 207 -17.08 8.75 -0.27
C LEU A 207 -16.97 10.00 -1.15
N SER A 208 -17.66 10.00 -2.30
CA SER A 208 -17.72 11.16 -3.18
C SER A 208 -18.50 12.31 -2.54
N GLN A 209 -19.58 12.02 -1.82
CA GLN A 209 -20.32 13.01 -1.03
C GLN A 209 -19.47 13.59 0.11
N LEU A 210 -18.77 12.74 0.86
CA LEU A 210 -17.86 13.15 1.94
C LEU A 210 -16.69 13.97 1.40
N ARG A 211 -16.14 13.60 0.23
CA ARG A 211 -15.15 14.41 -0.49
C ARG A 211 -15.71 15.78 -0.85
N LEU A 212 -16.92 15.86 -1.39
CA LEU A 212 -17.56 17.16 -1.71
C LEU A 212 -17.78 18.00 -0.44
N ALA A 213 -18.20 17.39 0.66
CA ALA A 213 -18.34 18.09 1.95
C ALA A 213 -16.99 18.64 2.45
N LEU A 214 -15.92 17.84 2.38
CA LEU A 214 -14.56 18.29 2.70
C LEU A 214 -14.13 19.49 1.83
N LEU A 215 -14.35 19.41 0.52
CA LEU A 215 -13.97 20.49 -0.40
C LEU A 215 -14.78 21.78 -0.17
N ARG A 216 -16.02 21.68 0.31
CA ARG A 216 -16.83 22.84 0.70
C ARG A 216 -16.32 23.46 2.01
N ALA A 217 -16.02 22.64 3.01
CA ALA A 217 -15.48 23.08 4.29
C ALA A 217 -14.09 23.73 4.13
N ALA A 218 -13.27 23.22 3.20
CA ALA A 218 -11.91 23.69 2.95
C ALA A 218 -11.80 25.13 2.38
N LYS A 219 -12.91 25.88 2.32
CA LYS A 219 -12.89 27.34 2.18
C LYS A 219 -12.32 28.02 3.42
N ASP A 220 -12.49 27.41 4.60
CA ASP A 220 -11.86 27.81 5.86
C ASP A 220 -11.04 26.62 6.39
N PRO A 221 -9.74 26.52 6.01
CA PRO A 221 -8.91 25.35 6.31
C PRO A 221 -8.65 25.14 7.82
N GLU A 222 -8.77 26.18 8.65
CA GLU A 222 -8.58 26.07 10.10
C GLU A 222 -9.91 25.84 10.87
N GLY A 223 -11.03 25.89 10.14
CA GLY A 223 -12.36 25.71 10.69
C GLY A 223 -12.61 24.29 11.25
N PRO A 224 -13.49 24.15 12.26
CA PRO A 224 -13.85 22.85 12.84
C PRO A 224 -14.57 21.93 11.83
N GLU A 225 -15.21 22.51 10.81
CA GLU A 225 -15.89 21.76 9.75
C GLU A 225 -14.93 20.92 8.91
N VAL A 226 -13.73 21.45 8.62
CA VAL A 226 -12.70 20.72 7.86
C VAL A 226 -12.24 19.52 8.66
N ARG A 227 -11.91 19.71 9.94
CA ARG A 227 -11.49 18.61 10.84
C ARG A 227 -12.56 17.51 10.91
N SER A 228 -13.82 17.91 11.06
CA SER A 228 -14.96 16.98 11.08
C SER A 228 -15.09 16.21 9.76
N ALA A 229 -15.01 16.90 8.62
CA ALA A 229 -15.10 16.29 7.29
C ALA A 229 -13.93 15.36 7.00
N VAL A 230 -12.69 15.73 7.38
CA VAL A 230 -11.50 14.89 7.29
C VAL A 230 -11.69 13.63 8.12
N SER A 231 -12.10 13.76 9.38
CA SER A 231 -12.33 12.63 10.27
C SER A 231 -13.39 11.67 9.69
N ALA A 232 -14.53 12.18 9.23
CA ALA A 232 -15.59 11.37 8.63
C ALA A 232 -15.12 10.59 7.39
N LEU A 233 -14.35 11.25 6.51
CA LEU A 233 -13.82 10.64 5.30
C LEU A 233 -12.76 9.57 5.61
N CYS A 234 -11.80 9.88 6.50
CA CYS A 234 -10.77 8.95 6.93
C CYS A 234 -11.38 7.73 7.62
N MET A 235 -12.33 7.95 8.53
CA MET A 235 -13.07 6.89 9.22
C MET A 235 -13.74 5.94 8.24
N ARG A 236 -14.47 6.49 7.25
CA ARG A 236 -15.16 5.66 6.26
C ARG A 236 -14.19 4.88 5.39
N MET A 237 -13.07 5.49 4.98
CA MET A 237 -12.06 4.79 4.18
C MET A 237 -11.35 3.68 4.95
N GLN A 238 -10.97 3.96 6.19
CA GLN A 238 -10.33 3.00 7.09
C GLN A 238 -11.26 1.89 7.56
N THR A 239 -12.59 2.10 7.55
CA THR A 239 -13.56 1.02 7.83
C THR A 239 -13.42 -0.12 6.83
N GLY A 240 -13.29 0.19 5.53
CA GLY A 240 -13.02 -0.84 4.53
C GLY A 240 -11.72 -1.59 4.81
N MET A 241 -10.62 -0.87 5.06
CA MET A 241 -9.34 -1.49 5.39
C MET A 241 -9.42 -2.37 6.64
N LEU A 242 -10.17 -1.94 7.66
CA LEU A 242 -10.44 -2.72 8.86
C LEU A 242 -11.22 -4.00 8.56
N ASP A 243 -12.20 -3.96 7.67
CA ASP A 243 -13.00 -5.14 7.35
C ASP A 243 -12.16 -6.16 6.58
N LEU A 244 -11.34 -5.72 5.60
CA LEU A 244 -10.34 -6.59 4.98
C LEU A 244 -9.38 -7.22 6.01
N ALA A 245 -8.89 -6.41 6.94
CA ALA A 245 -8.00 -6.86 8.00
C ALA A 245 -8.66 -7.92 8.90
N LYS A 246 -9.93 -7.73 9.27
CA LYS A 246 -10.71 -8.72 10.03
C LYS A 246 -10.89 -10.00 9.24
N THR A 247 -11.30 -9.93 7.97
CA THR A 247 -11.49 -11.09 7.10
C THR A 247 -10.22 -11.95 7.01
N VAL A 248 -9.08 -11.31 6.77
CA VAL A 248 -7.77 -11.99 6.70
C VAL A 248 -7.37 -12.57 8.05
N TRP A 249 -7.57 -11.82 9.14
CA TRP A 249 -7.27 -12.29 10.49
C TRP A 249 -8.14 -13.49 10.89
N GLU A 250 -9.45 -13.43 10.67
CA GLU A 250 -10.39 -14.52 10.96
C GLU A 250 -10.06 -15.80 10.19
N ALA A 251 -9.75 -15.67 8.89
CA ALA A 251 -9.30 -16.79 8.07
C ALA A 251 -8.02 -17.45 8.63
N SER A 252 -7.07 -16.64 9.12
CA SER A 252 -5.79 -17.11 9.64
C SER A 252 -5.89 -17.95 10.92
N ARG A 253 -6.92 -17.74 11.76
CA ARG A 253 -7.07 -18.39 13.07
C ARG A 253 -7.15 -19.92 13.03
N SER A 254 -7.49 -20.46 11.87
CA SER A 254 -7.74 -21.88 11.66
C SER A 254 -6.80 -22.48 10.61
N VAL A 255 -5.76 -21.74 10.24
CA VAL A 255 -4.63 -22.21 9.44
C VAL A 255 -3.56 -22.72 10.38
N ARG A 256 -3.10 -23.95 10.14
CA ARG A 256 -2.10 -24.61 10.98
C ARG A 256 -0.67 -24.47 10.45
N ALA A 257 -0.53 -24.15 9.17
CA ALA A 257 0.77 -23.93 8.55
C ALA A 257 1.35 -22.57 8.97
N GLU A 258 2.68 -22.47 8.94
CA GLU A 258 3.38 -21.23 9.26
C GLU A 258 3.12 -20.14 8.20
N PRO A 259 2.86 -18.87 8.59
CA PRO A 259 2.63 -17.77 7.65
C PRO A 259 3.70 -17.66 6.55
N GLY A 260 3.26 -17.43 5.31
CA GLY A 260 4.15 -17.31 4.14
C GLY A 260 4.63 -18.63 3.53
N THR A 261 4.35 -19.78 4.15
CA THR A 261 4.64 -21.09 3.53
C THR A 261 3.64 -21.43 2.42
N ALA A 262 4.01 -22.31 1.49
CA ALA A 262 3.11 -22.78 0.43
C ALA A 262 1.83 -23.45 0.99
N GLY A 263 1.96 -24.21 2.08
CA GLY A 263 0.81 -24.82 2.75
C GLY A 263 -0.08 -23.81 3.45
N TRP A 264 0.48 -22.70 3.95
CA TRP A 264 -0.29 -21.59 4.52
C TRP A 264 -1.06 -20.84 3.44
N LEU A 265 -0.42 -20.50 2.32
CA LEU A 265 -1.06 -19.85 1.18
C LEU A 265 -2.25 -20.68 0.67
N GLN A 266 -2.05 -21.98 0.45
CA GLN A 266 -3.10 -22.88 0.00
C GLN A 266 -4.30 -22.92 0.96
N GLN A 267 -4.06 -22.96 2.27
CA GLN A 267 -5.12 -22.97 3.28
C GLN A 267 -5.85 -21.62 3.39
N MET A 268 -5.11 -20.50 3.32
CA MET A 268 -5.71 -19.16 3.32
C MET A 268 -6.54 -18.93 2.06
N GLU A 269 -6.02 -19.30 0.89
CA GLU A 269 -6.74 -19.19 -0.39
C GLU A 269 -8.04 -19.99 -0.36
N ALA A 270 -8.01 -21.25 0.09
CA ALA A 270 -9.21 -22.08 0.19
C ALA A 270 -10.29 -21.49 1.13
N ARG A 271 -9.91 -20.63 2.07
CA ARG A 271 -10.83 -19.98 3.03
C ARG A 271 -11.36 -18.64 2.54
N LEU A 272 -10.54 -17.89 1.80
CA LEU A 272 -10.86 -16.54 1.34
C LEU A 272 -11.44 -16.53 -0.07
N CYS A 273 -11.09 -17.51 -0.90
CA CYS A 273 -11.51 -17.60 -2.29
C CYS A 273 -12.73 -18.51 -2.43
N CYS A 274 -13.88 -18.09 -1.90
CA CYS A 274 -15.15 -18.80 -2.09
C CYS A 274 -15.76 -18.55 -3.48
N ASP A 275 -15.46 -17.38 -4.09
CA ASP A 275 -15.87 -16.99 -5.44
C ASP A 275 -14.65 -16.71 -6.34
N ASP A 276 -14.72 -17.14 -7.61
CA ASP A 276 -13.63 -17.00 -8.60
C ASP A 276 -13.21 -15.53 -8.83
N SER A 277 -14.08 -14.56 -8.55
CA SER A 277 -13.83 -13.14 -8.85
C SER A 277 -12.89 -12.43 -7.87
N GLU A 278 -12.80 -12.87 -6.61
CA GLU A 278 -11.97 -12.26 -5.57
C GLU A 278 -10.65 -13.02 -5.33
N SER A 279 -10.57 -14.22 -5.90
CA SER A 279 -9.46 -15.14 -5.71
C SER A 279 -8.10 -14.52 -6.09
N GLU A 280 -8.03 -13.78 -7.19
CA GLU A 280 -6.77 -13.21 -7.68
C GLU A 280 -6.22 -12.09 -6.79
N PHE A 281 -7.09 -11.28 -6.17
CA PHE A 281 -6.62 -10.28 -5.21
C PHE A 281 -6.05 -10.95 -3.97
N TYR A 282 -6.78 -11.90 -3.36
CA TYR A 282 -6.30 -12.59 -2.16
C TYR A 282 -5.03 -13.39 -2.43
N LYS A 283 -4.95 -14.13 -3.55
CA LYS A 283 -3.71 -14.81 -3.99
C LYS A 283 -2.51 -13.86 -4.03
N ALA A 284 -2.69 -12.69 -4.61
CA ALA A 284 -1.62 -11.69 -4.68
C ALA A 284 -1.31 -11.08 -3.32
N PHE A 285 -2.35 -10.69 -2.56
CA PHE A 285 -2.23 -9.98 -1.30
C PHE A 285 -1.67 -10.84 -0.16
N LEU A 286 -2.05 -12.10 -0.06
CA LEU A 286 -1.61 -13.01 1.01
C LEU A 286 -0.10 -13.22 1.03
N ASN A 287 0.55 -13.09 -0.13
CA ASN A 287 1.98 -13.25 -0.28
C ASN A 287 2.77 -11.93 -0.11
N THR A 288 2.10 -10.85 0.32
CA THR A 288 2.73 -9.55 0.57
C THR A 288 3.28 -9.44 1.99
N GLU A 289 4.38 -8.73 2.15
CA GLU A 289 4.93 -8.42 3.47
C GLU A 289 3.95 -7.57 4.30
N THR A 290 3.15 -6.74 3.65
CA THR A 290 2.05 -5.96 4.23
C THR A 290 1.03 -6.85 4.93
N CYS A 291 0.60 -7.94 4.29
CA CYS A 291 -0.31 -8.92 4.89
C CYS A 291 0.38 -9.71 6.02
N LEU A 292 1.60 -10.21 5.77
CA LEU A 292 2.33 -11.03 6.73
C LEU A 292 2.68 -10.25 8.01
N MET A 293 3.12 -9.00 7.88
CA MET A 293 3.42 -8.12 9.01
C MET A 293 2.18 -7.73 9.78
N PHE A 294 1.05 -7.50 9.09
CA PHE A 294 -0.23 -7.32 9.77
C PHE A 294 -0.55 -8.53 10.65
N LEU A 295 -0.47 -9.75 10.11
CA LEU A 295 -0.74 -10.97 10.87
C LEU A 295 0.27 -11.23 11.98
N ALA A 296 1.56 -10.92 11.78
CA ALA A 296 2.59 -11.05 12.82
C ALA A 296 2.36 -10.08 14.00
N GLN A 297 1.73 -8.93 13.75
CA GLN A 297 1.33 -7.96 14.78
C GLN A 297 0.00 -8.32 15.47
N THR A 298 -0.66 -9.40 15.04
CA THR A 298 -1.82 -9.98 15.72
C THR A 298 -1.34 -11.16 16.59
N PRO A 299 -1.65 -11.23 17.89
CA PRO A 299 -1.32 -12.39 18.69
C PRO A 299 -2.05 -13.59 18.11
N GLY A 300 -1.36 -14.72 18.17
CA GLY A 300 -1.96 -16.01 17.88
C GLY A 300 -3.12 -16.32 18.84
N PRO A 301 -3.95 -17.32 18.50
CA PRO A 301 -4.94 -17.81 19.45
C PRO A 301 -4.25 -18.16 20.76
N VAL A 302 -4.77 -17.63 21.87
CA VAL A 302 -4.41 -18.08 23.21
C VAL A 302 -4.80 -19.56 23.28
N SER A 303 -3.79 -20.43 23.35
CA SER A 303 -3.93 -21.87 23.56
C SER A 303 -4.60 -22.18 24.88
#